data_AF-A0A6I9XEV0-F1
#
_entry.id   AF-A0A6I9XEV0-F1
#
_cell.length_a   1.000
_cell.length_b   1.000
_cell.length_c   1.000
_cell.angle_alpha   90.00
_cell.angle_beta   90.00
_cell.angle_gamma   90.00
#
_symmetry.space_group_name_H-M   'P 1'
#
loop_
_entity.id
_entity.type
_entity.pdbx_description
1 polymer ?
#
loop_
_entity_poly.entity_id
_entity_poly.type
_entity_poly.pdbx_seq_one_letter_code
_entity_poly.pdbx_strand_id
1 'polypeptide(L)'
;MILKWRILSATNDLDRVSAVALPKLPISLTSTDLKVASDTKFYPGLGLALAFHDGSVHIINRLSLQTMAVFYGSSSQRPVDDQTIKRQRTSGPLIYFKAMQMSWTSLALVGVDSHGKLSMFRISPSMGHVLDMNISLRHLLFLLEYCMVTGYDWWDILLHVQPGMVQNLVEKLHEEYMRQNAALQQVLSTRIIAMKASLCKLSSSTVARVCDYHAKLFLIAISCTLKSLLRPPVLNTPDKTPGDRLTEICAKITDIDIDKVMINLKTEEFVLEMTTLQSLQQLIQWVGDFVLYLLASLPNQGSGPASGPVRPGHSFLRDGASLGMLRELMVMIRIWGLLKPSCLPIYIATSDTQDSMSLLFRLLTKLWLCCRDEGHPSEPDDTLIDECCLLPSQLLIPNMDWLPVNDAIISKLQNKQPVRLQFGKTPGIVGHPAPVPCDAFTRCMEGNLVFLLTRQGSSLSCWADGPLCVLLLLKAFTVLAERLACFNTVPKVLFQEATGSGGIQRV
;
A
#
# COMPACT_ATOMS: atom_id res chain seq x y z
N MET A 1 30.23 -25.89 -10.11
CA MET A 1 29.39 -25.56 -11.29
C MET A 1 30.05 -24.40 -12.00
N ILE A 2 30.55 -24.57 -13.22
CA ILE A 2 31.20 -23.48 -13.97
C ILE A 2 30.10 -22.73 -14.73
N LEU A 3 29.84 -21.48 -14.35
CA LEU A 3 28.90 -20.61 -15.06
C LEU A 3 29.50 -20.30 -16.44
N LYS A 4 28.88 -20.82 -17.49
CA LYS A 4 29.29 -20.58 -18.88
C LYS A 4 28.50 -19.40 -19.42
N TRP A 5 29.17 -18.25 -19.53
CA TRP A 5 28.58 -17.05 -20.12
C TRP A 5 28.32 -17.24 -21.62
N ARG A 6 27.13 -16.88 -22.08
CA ARG A 6 26.76 -16.88 -23.50
C ARG A 6 26.30 -15.48 -23.89
N ILE A 7 26.87 -14.95 -24.97
CA ILE A 7 26.36 -13.74 -25.63
C ILE A 7 25.09 -14.14 -26.38
N LEU A 8 23.97 -13.53 -26.02
CA LEU A 8 22.68 -13.78 -26.68
C LEU A 8 22.51 -12.94 -27.94
N SER A 9 22.87 -11.65 -27.86
CA SER A 9 22.78 -10.69 -28.96
C SER A 9 23.82 -9.58 -28.81
N ALA A 10 24.27 -9.00 -29.93
CA ALA A 10 25.18 -7.88 -29.97
C ALA A 10 24.81 -6.94 -31.13
N THR A 11 25.04 -5.63 -30.95
CA THR A 11 24.87 -4.62 -32.00
C THR A 11 25.99 -3.59 -31.87
N ASN A 12 26.44 -3.08 -33.02
CA ASN A 12 27.41 -1.99 -33.12
C ASN A 12 26.74 -0.68 -33.55
N ASP A 13 25.43 -0.70 -33.81
CA ASP A 13 24.67 0.39 -34.46
C ASP A 13 24.03 1.35 -33.45
N LEU A 14 24.31 1.16 -32.17
CA LEU A 14 23.83 2.05 -31.12
C LEU A 14 24.83 3.20 -30.99
N ASP A 15 24.34 4.43 -31.21
CA ASP A 15 25.04 5.66 -30.81
C ASP A 15 25.56 5.55 -29.38
N ARG A 16 26.51 6.42 -28.99
CA ARG A 16 27.11 6.38 -27.66
C ARG A 16 26.02 6.35 -26.56
N VAL A 17 25.81 5.18 -25.99
CA VAL A 17 24.84 4.94 -24.92
C VAL A 17 25.37 5.60 -23.66
N SER A 18 24.57 6.50 -23.08
CA SER A 18 24.93 7.26 -21.89
C SER A 18 24.46 6.58 -20.61
N ALA A 19 23.34 5.85 -20.65
CA ALA A 19 22.84 5.07 -19.52
C ALA A 19 22.01 3.86 -19.98
N VAL A 20 21.99 2.81 -19.16
CA VAL A 20 21.22 1.57 -19.39
C VAL A 20 20.40 1.26 -18.14
N ALA A 21 19.13 0.92 -18.34
CA ALA A 21 18.26 0.38 -17.30
C ALA A 21 17.71 -0.99 -17.72
N LEU A 22 17.99 -1.99 -16.90
CA LEU A 22 17.55 -3.37 -17.11
C LEU A 22 16.16 -3.59 -16.47
N PRO A 23 15.29 -4.40 -17.10
CA PRO A 23 14.06 -4.83 -16.47
C PRO A 23 14.36 -5.70 -15.25
N LYS A 24 13.53 -5.57 -14.22
CA LYS A 24 13.65 -6.35 -12.98
C LYS A 24 12.58 -7.44 -12.85
N LEU A 25 11.54 -7.38 -13.69
CA LEU A 25 10.49 -8.39 -13.71
C LEU A 25 11.07 -9.70 -14.26
N PRO A 26 11.05 -10.80 -13.48
CA PRO A 26 11.57 -12.07 -13.93
C PRO A 26 10.64 -12.64 -14.98
N ILE A 27 11.09 -12.63 -16.22
CA ILE A 27 10.40 -13.26 -17.33
C ILE A 27 11.30 -14.33 -17.94
N SER A 28 10.69 -15.47 -18.25
CA SER A 28 11.34 -16.51 -19.02
C SER A 28 11.39 -16.07 -20.49
N LEU A 29 12.54 -16.33 -21.13
CA LEU A 29 12.85 -15.93 -22.50
C LEU A 29 12.70 -17.08 -23.49
N THR A 30 11.89 -18.08 -23.14
CA THR A 30 11.61 -19.19 -24.05
C THR A 30 10.77 -18.72 -25.24
N SER A 31 10.85 -19.43 -26.37
CA SER A 31 10.07 -19.12 -27.56
C SER A 31 8.56 -19.13 -27.30
N THR A 32 8.09 -19.97 -26.38
CA THR A 32 6.69 -20.04 -25.95
C THR A 32 6.27 -18.77 -25.21
N ASP A 33 7.07 -18.30 -24.25
CA ASP A 33 6.74 -17.11 -23.46
C ASP A 33 6.75 -15.83 -24.32
N LEU A 34 7.70 -15.75 -25.27
CA LEU A 34 7.76 -14.65 -26.23
C LEU A 34 6.53 -14.60 -27.14
N LYS A 35 6.03 -15.77 -27.57
CA LYS A 35 4.81 -15.87 -28.36
C LYS A 35 3.58 -15.44 -27.54
N VAL A 36 3.48 -15.91 -26.29
CA VAL A 36 2.40 -15.51 -25.39
C VAL A 36 2.42 -13.99 -25.16
N ALA A 37 3.60 -13.40 -24.94
CA ALA A 37 3.75 -11.95 -24.79
C ALA A 37 3.33 -11.19 -26.05
N SER A 38 3.66 -11.68 -27.26
CA SER A 38 3.24 -11.06 -28.51
C SER A 38 1.74 -11.19 -28.78
N ASP A 39 1.14 -12.31 -28.40
CA ASP A 39 -0.29 -12.59 -28.61
C ASP A 39 -1.15 -11.78 -27.64
N THR A 40 -0.71 -11.68 -26.38
CA THR A 40 -1.39 -10.91 -25.33
C THR A 40 -1.04 -9.43 -25.34
N LYS A 41 0.02 -9.02 -26.05
CA LYS A 41 0.61 -7.68 -26.01
C LYS A 41 1.08 -7.29 -24.59
N PHE A 42 1.62 -8.24 -23.85
CA PHE A 42 2.21 -8.01 -22.53
C PHE A 42 3.74 -7.90 -22.63
N TYR A 43 4.26 -6.68 -22.55
CA TYR A 43 5.69 -6.39 -22.69
C TYR A 43 6.51 -6.06 -21.43
N PRO A 44 5.96 -5.95 -20.20
CA PRO A 44 6.77 -5.82 -19.00
C PRO A 44 7.84 -6.91 -18.91
N GLY A 45 9.08 -6.53 -18.56
CA GLY A 45 10.21 -7.45 -18.47
C GLY A 45 10.97 -7.72 -19.79
N LEU A 46 10.35 -7.45 -20.95
CA LEU A 46 10.95 -7.71 -22.28
C LEU A 46 11.80 -6.56 -22.81
N GLY A 47 11.54 -5.33 -22.35
CA GLY A 47 12.23 -4.13 -22.81
C GLY A 47 13.41 -3.75 -21.92
N LEU A 48 14.52 -3.38 -22.54
CA LEU A 48 15.65 -2.65 -21.93
C LEU A 48 15.49 -1.17 -22.26
N ALA A 49 15.78 -0.26 -21.32
CA ALA A 49 15.82 1.17 -21.62
C ALA A 49 17.27 1.63 -21.81
N LEU A 50 17.52 2.30 -22.93
CA LEU A 50 18.80 2.91 -23.29
C LEU A 50 18.61 4.42 -23.40
N ALA A 51 19.50 5.19 -22.80
CA ALA A 51 19.62 6.61 -23.06
C ALA A 51 20.84 6.87 -23.91
N PHE A 52 20.74 7.88 -24.76
CA PHE A 52 21.81 8.28 -25.68
C PHE A 52 22.27 9.70 -25.40
N HIS A 53 23.45 10.05 -25.88
CA HIS A 53 24.01 11.39 -25.72
C HIS A 53 23.25 12.49 -26.48
N ASP A 54 22.40 12.13 -27.44
CA ASP A 54 21.48 13.07 -28.12
C ASP A 54 20.24 13.43 -27.28
N GLY A 55 20.08 12.79 -26.11
CA GLY A 55 18.96 13.01 -25.19
C GLY A 55 17.73 12.12 -25.46
N SER A 56 17.80 11.22 -26.44
CA SER A 56 16.76 10.21 -26.68
C SER A 56 16.83 9.07 -25.67
N VAL A 57 15.67 8.46 -25.42
CA VAL A 57 15.52 7.25 -24.60
C VAL A 57 14.77 6.20 -25.41
N HIS A 58 15.40 5.07 -25.67
CA HIS A 58 14.82 3.97 -26.43
C HIS A 58 14.51 2.80 -25.50
N ILE A 59 13.35 2.20 -25.69
CA ILE A 59 13.05 0.87 -25.15
C ILE A 59 13.28 -0.12 -26.27
N ILE A 60 14.21 -1.05 -26.08
CA ILE A 60 14.57 -2.08 -27.05
C ILE A 60 14.25 -3.47 -26.51
N ASN A 61 13.89 -4.41 -27.37
CA ASN A 61 13.65 -5.79 -26.98
C ASN A 61 14.95 -6.44 -26.50
N ARG A 62 14.94 -7.07 -25.33
CA ARG A 62 16.14 -7.62 -24.69
C ARG A 62 16.82 -8.76 -25.46
N LEU A 63 16.12 -9.41 -26.37
CA LEU A 63 16.65 -10.49 -27.21
C LEU A 63 16.90 -10.01 -28.63
N SER A 64 15.88 -9.51 -29.31
CA SER A 64 16.01 -9.14 -30.71
C SER A 64 16.74 -7.81 -30.92
N LEU A 65 16.93 -7.03 -29.84
CA LEU A 65 17.45 -5.66 -29.86
C LEU A 65 16.65 -4.70 -30.76
N GLN A 66 15.45 -5.12 -31.19
CA GLN A 66 14.55 -4.28 -31.98
C GLN A 66 13.95 -3.19 -31.10
N THR A 67 13.92 -1.97 -31.63
CA THR A 67 13.29 -0.83 -30.97
C THR A 67 11.79 -1.06 -30.80
N MET A 68 11.33 -0.97 -29.56
CA MET A 68 9.92 -1.11 -29.16
C MET A 68 9.26 0.25 -28.94
N ALA A 69 9.99 1.20 -28.36
CA ALA A 69 9.52 2.57 -28.17
C ALA A 69 10.68 3.56 -28.16
N VAL A 70 10.40 4.81 -28.52
CA VAL A 70 11.38 5.91 -28.47
C VAL A 70 10.73 7.12 -27.83
N PHE A 71 11.47 7.76 -26.93
CA PHE A 71 11.14 9.04 -26.34
C PHE A 71 12.23 10.05 -26.70
N TYR A 72 11.82 11.20 -27.21
CA TYR A 72 12.70 12.34 -27.47
C TYR A 72 12.49 13.40 -26.39
N GLY A 73 13.57 13.85 -25.76
CA GLY A 73 13.53 14.93 -24.77
C GLY A 73 12.90 16.22 -25.34
N SER A 74 12.43 17.10 -24.47
CA SER A 74 11.79 18.37 -24.85
C SER A 74 12.71 19.33 -25.63
N SER A 75 14.01 19.09 -25.68
CA SER A 75 14.95 19.77 -26.58
C SER A 75 14.85 19.33 -28.05
N SER A 76 14.11 18.25 -28.35
CA SER A 76 14.02 17.61 -29.67
C SER A 76 12.65 17.79 -30.36
N GLN A 77 11.63 18.35 -29.70
CA GLN A 77 10.38 18.70 -30.38
C GLN A 77 10.59 19.98 -31.19
N ARG A 78 11.07 19.84 -32.43
CA ARG A 78 10.93 20.91 -33.42
C ARG A 78 9.45 20.98 -33.84
N PRO A 79 8.79 22.14 -33.77
CA PRO A 79 7.57 22.35 -34.55
C PRO A 79 7.90 22.11 -36.03
N VAL A 80 7.03 21.40 -36.75
CA VAL A 80 7.25 21.02 -38.15
C VAL A 80 7.16 22.20 -39.12
N ASP A 81 6.82 23.41 -38.66
CA ASP A 81 6.82 24.62 -39.46
C ASP A 81 7.84 25.64 -38.95
N ASP A 82 9.07 25.56 -39.46
CA ASP A 82 9.83 26.74 -39.86
C ASP A 82 11.08 26.30 -40.65
N GLN A 83 10.89 26.05 -41.95
CA GLN A 83 12.01 26.13 -42.88
C GLN A 83 12.25 27.60 -43.19
N THR A 84 13.22 28.22 -42.50
CA THR A 84 14.23 29.10 -43.10
C THR A 84 15.13 29.74 -42.04
N ILE A 85 16.37 30.01 -42.46
CA ILE A 85 17.44 30.77 -41.78
C ILE A 85 18.39 29.92 -40.92
N LYS A 86 19.49 29.53 -41.57
CA LYS A 86 20.77 29.11 -40.98
C LYS A 86 21.26 30.19 -40.00
N ARG A 87 21.08 29.94 -38.70
CA ARG A 87 21.90 30.58 -37.66
C ARG A 87 22.55 29.49 -36.84
N GLN A 88 23.84 29.30 -37.05
CA GLN A 88 24.69 28.37 -36.32
C GLN A 88 24.74 28.81 -34.85
N ARG A 89 23.81 28.33 -34.04
CA ARG A 89 23.88 28.41 -32.58
C ARG A 89 24.96 27.43 -32.14
N THR A 90 25.99 27.92 -31.47
CA THR A 90 26.91 27.12 -30.66
C THR A 90 26.08 26.17 -29.80
N SER A 91 26.21 24.87 -30.05
CA SER A 91 25.52 23.81 -29.31
C SER A 91 25.82 23.98 -27.83
N GLY A 92 24.81 24.36 -27.03
CA GLY A 92 24.90 24.22 -25.59
C GLY A 92 25.17 22.75 -25.22
N PRO A 93 25.60 22.45 -23.98
CA PRO A 93 25.77 21.08 -23.54
C PRO A 93 24.46 20.31 -23.73
N LEU A 94 24.52 19.21 -24.48
CA LEU A 94 23.36 18.34 -24.71
C LEU A 94 22.87 17.78 -23.38
N ILE A 95 21.56 17.86 -23.14
CA ILE A 95 20.92 17.29 -21.96
C ILE A 95 20.63 15.82 -22.26
N TYR A 96 21.26 14.93 -21.51
CA TYR A 96 21.06 13.49 -21.63
C TYR A 96 21.05 12.83 -20.25
N PHE A 97 20.47 11.64 -20.16
CA PHE A 97 20.43 10.87 -18.92
C PHE A 97 21.77 10.22 -18.62
N LYS A 98 22.32 10.47 -17.43
CA LYS A 98 23.56 9.84 -16.94
C LYS A 98 23.30 8.55 -16.17
N ALA A 99 22.11 8.42 -15.58
CA ALA A 99 21.69 7.24 -14.87
C ALA A 99 20.20 7.02 -15.09
N MET A 100 19.82 5.75 -15.23
CA MET A 100 18.43 5.35 -15.37
C MET A 100 18.15 4.06 -14.61
N GLN A 101 16.91 3.89 -14.17
CA GLN A 101 16.47 2.66 -13.53
C GLN A 101 14.99 2.39 -13.74
N MET A 102 14.67 1.14 -14.08
CA MET A 102 13.29 0.65 -14.13
C MET A 102 12.78 0.27 -12.74
N SER A 103 11.49 0.46 -12.55
CA SER A 103 10.73 -0.08 -11.42
C SER A 103 10.67 -1.61 -11.46
N TRP A 104 10.20 -2.23 -10.37
CA TRP A 104 10.17 -3.69 -10.23
C TRP A 104 9.26 -4.36 -11.26
N THR A 105 8.15 -3.72 -11.63
CA THR A 105 7.25 -4.22 -12.68
C THR A 105 7.58 -3.70 -14.08
N SER A 106 8.63 -2.89 -14.23
CA SER A 106 9.05 -2.27 -15.50
C SER A 106 8.01 -1.34 -16.13
N LEU A 107 7.03 -0.84 -15.34
CA LEU A 107 6.02 0.13 -15.78
C LEU A 107 6.40 1.59 -15.53
N ALA A 108 7.52 1.83 -14.83
CA ALA A 108 8.09 3.15 -14.68
C ALA A 108 9.61 3.12 -14.87
N LEU A 109 10.13 4.24 -15.37
CA LEU A 109 11.57 4.47 -15.53
C LEU A 109 11.91 5.81 -14.90
N VAL A 110 12.91 5.82 -14.03
CA VAL A 110 13.44 7.03 -13.43
C VAL A 110 14.80 7.31 -14.03
N GLY A 111 15.07 8.55 -14.38
CA GLY A 111 16.35 8.98 -14.93
C GLY A 111 16.83 10.29 -14.31
N VAL A 112 18.15 10.42 -14.15
CA VAL A 112 18.81 11.67 -13.77
C VAL A 112 19.60 12.20 -14.96
N ASP A 113 19.30 13.44 -15.35
CA ASP A 113 19.98 14.08 -16.47
C ASP A 113 21.36 14.67 -16.08
N SER A 114 22.09 15.16 -17.09
CA SER A 114 23.40 15.76 -16.94
C SER A 114 23.43 17.01 -16.03
N HIS A 115 22.26 17.60 -15.73
CA HIS A 115 22.08 18.75 -14.83
C HIS A 115 21.58 18.35 -13.44
N GLY A 116 21.43 17.05 -13.16
CA GLY A 116 20.92 16.57 -11.88
C GLY A 116 19.40 16.65 -11.73
N LYS A 117 18.66 16.90 -12.82
CA LYS A 117 17.19 16.87 -12.78
C LYS A 117 16.71 15.42 -12.84
N LEU A 118 15.85 15.07 -11.89
CA LEU A 118 15.14 13.79 -11.87
C LEU A 118 13.92 13.85 -12.80
N SER A 119 13.79 12.86 -13.67
CA SER A 119 12.62 12.66 -14.53
C SER A 119 12.06 11.26 -14.31
N MET A 120 10.73 11.14 -14.27
CA MET A 120 10.02 9.86 -14.23
C MET A 120 9.23 9.70 -15.51
N PHE A 121 9.34 8.53 -16.13
CA PHE A 121 8.63 8.11 -17.32
C PHE A 121 7.67 6.99 -16.94
N ARG A 122 6.44 7.08 -17.44
CA ARG A 122 5.45 6.02 -17.39
C ARG A 122 5.61 5.15 -18.64
N ILE A 123 5.73 3.84 -18.47
CA ILE A 123 5.90 2.87 -19.55
C ILE A 123 4.62 2.04 -19.66
N SER A 124 3.95 2.09 -20.81
CA SER A 124 2.74 1.28 -21.00
C SER A 124 3.07 -0.22 -21.00
N PRO A 125 2.33 -1.07 -20.25
CA PRO A 125 2.48 -2.52 -20.32
C PRO A 125 2.30 -3.05 -21.76
N SER A 126 1.44 -2.39 -22.53
CA SER A 126 1.15 -2.72 -23.92
C SER A 126 2.05 -2.03 -24.94
N MET A 127 3.03 -1.23 -24.51
CA MET A 127 3.91 -0.45 -25.38
C MET A 127 3.17 0.38 -26.46
N GLY A 128 1.97 0.86 -26.13
CA GLY A 128 1.16 1.71 -27.01
C GLY A 128 0.10 0.94 -27.82
N HIS A 129 0.08 -0.39 -27.77
CA HIS A 129 -1.01 -1.17 -28.35
C HIS A 129 -2.33 -0.90 -27.60
N VAL A 130 -3.41 -0.68 -28.37
CA VAL A 130 -4.77 -0.57 -27.84
C VAL A 130 -5.22 -1.96 -27.41
N LEU A 131 -5.69 -2.07 -26.17
CA LEU A 131 -6.15 -3.32 -25.59
C LEU A 131 -7.61 -3.23 -25.18
N ASP A 132 -8.31 -4.35 -25.28
CA ASP A 132 -9.60 -4.50 -24.64
C ASP A 132 -9.48 -4.38 -23.12
N MET A 133 -10.57 -3.95 -22.48
CA MET A 133 -10.63 -3.76 -21.04
C MET A 133 -10.29 -5.05 -20.27
N ASN A 134 -10.78 -6.20 -20.74
CA ASN A 134 -10.54 -7.50 -20.09
C ASN A 134 -9.07 -7.92 -20.12
N ILE A 135 -8.38 -7.67 -21.24
CA ILE A 135 -6.94 -7.96 -21.38
C ILE A 135 -6.14 -7.01 -20.50
N SER A 136 -6.49 -5.73 -20.51
CA SER A 136 -5.87 -4.71 -19.65
C SER A 136 -6.00 -5.06 -18.16
N LEU A 137 -7.20 -5.46 -17.70
CA LEU A 137 -7.43 -5.90 -16.33
C LEU A 137 -6.58 -7.12 -15.98
N ARG A 138 -6.48 -8.11 -16.88
CA ARG A 138 -5.66 -9.31 -16.67
C ARG A 138 -4.18 -8.96 -16.52
N HIS A 139 -3.64 -8.07 -17.34
CA HIS A 139 -2.25 -7.63 -17.25
C HIS A 139 -1.93 -6.95 -15.91
N LEU A 140 -2.81 -6.04 -15.46
CA LEU A 140 -2.61 -5.35 -14.19
C LEU A 140 -2.79 -6.29 -12.99
N LEU A 141 -3.76 -7.20 -13.05
CA LEU A 141 -3.99 -8.20 -12.01
C LEU A 141 -2.76 -9.11 -11.83
N PHE A 142 -2.20 -9.61 -12.93
CA PHE A 142 -0.98 -10.43 -12.90
C PHE A 142 0.20 -9.71 -12.22
N LEU A 143 0.39 -8.43 -12.52
CA LEU A 143 1.44 -7.63 -11.89
C LEU A 143 1.17 -7.35 -10.40
N LEU A 144 -0.10 -7.15 -10.02
CA LEU A 144 -0.50 -6.98 -8.62
C LEU A 144 -0.26 -8.26 -7.83
N GLU A 145 -0.62 -9.43 -8.37
CA GLU A 145 -0.33 -10.74 -7.77
C GLU A 145 1.17 -10.94 -7.58
N TYR A 146 1.96 -10.64 -8.61
CA TYR A 146 3.42 -10.70 -8.53
C TYR A 146 3.95 -9.83 -7.37
N CYS A 147 3.50 -8.57 -7.27
CA CYS A 147 3.88 -7.67 -6.17
C CYS A 147 3.41 -8.20 -4.81
N MET A 148 2.22 -8.81 -4.75
CA MET A 148 1.64 -9.33 -3.52
C MET A 148 2.48 -10.47 -2.96
N VAL A 149 2.92 -11.39 -3.82
CA VAL A 149 3.75 -12.55 -3.42
C VAL A 149 5.18 -12.11 -3.10
N THR A 150 5.80 -11.29 -3.95
CA THR A 150 7.20 -10.88 -3.77
C THR A 150 7.41 -9.83 -2.69
N GLY A 151 6.37 -9.07 -2.33
CA GLY A 151 6.48 -7.93 -1.43
C GLY A 151 7.10 -6.69 -2.08
N TYR A 152 7.20 -6.66 -3.41
CA TYR A 152 7.56 -5.45 -4.14
C TYR A 152 6.43 -4.43 -4.13
N ASP A 153 6.81 -3.16 -4.20
CA ASP A 153 5.90 -2.03 -4.21
C ASP A 153 5.16 -1.95 -5.57
N TRP A 154 3.86 -1.68 -5.54
CA TRP A 154 2.94 -1.71 -6.70
C TRP A 154 2.59 -0.31 -7.24
N TRP A 155 3.24 0.74 -6.73
CA TRP A 155 2.92 2.13 -7.09
C TRP A 155 2.94 2.42 -8.60
N ASP A 156 3.82 1.77 -9.35
CA ASP A 156 3.99 1.95 -10.79
C ASP A 156 2.83 1.33 -11.58
N ILE A 157 2.24 0.24 -11.08
CA ILE A 157 1.00 -0.35 -11.62
C ILE A 157 -0.15 0.65 -11.51
N LEU A 158 -0.26 1.37 -10.39
CA LEU A 158 -1.34 2.34 -10.12
C LEU A 158 -1.36 3.48 -11.15
N LEU A 159 -0.23 3.80 -11.80
CA LEU A 159 -0.19 4.77 -12.89
C LEU A 159 -1.06 4.35 -14.09
N HIS A 160 -1.33 3.04 -14.24
CA HIS A 160 -2.07 2.48 -15.37
C HIS A 160 -3.53 2.13 -15.06
N VAL A 161 -3.91 2.14 -13.78
CA VAL A 161 -5.28 1.81 -13.34
C VAL A 161 -6.22 2.99 -13.59
N GLN A 162 -7.17 2.86 -14.51
CA GLN A 162 -8.19 3.89 -14.70
C GLN A 162 -9.28 3.81 -13.62
N PRO A 163 -9.96 4.92 -13.25
CA PRO A 163 -11.01 4.91 -12.23
C PRO A 163 -12.09 3.83 -12.44
N GLY A 164 -12.52 3.62 -13.70
CA GLY A 164 -13.50 2.58 -14.06
C GLY A 164 -12.99 1.12 -13.92
N MET A 165 -11.70 0.91 -13.69
CA MET A 165 -11.10 -0.41 -13.48
C MET A 165 -11.02 -0.79 -12.00
N VAL A 166 -11.12 0.19 -11.09
CA VAL A 166 -10.79 0.03 -9.67
C VAL A 166 -11.62 -1.06 -9.01
N GLN A 167 -12.94 -1.02 -9.15
CA GLN A 167 -13.83 -2.01 -8.51
C GLN A 167 -13.52 -3.43 -8.99
N ASN A 168 -13.39 -3.62 -10.31
CA ASN A 168 -13.06 -4.92 -10.92
C ASN A 168 -11.72 -5.47 -10.45
N LEU A 169 -10.70 -4.63 -10.31
CA LEU A 169 -9.38 -5.06 -9.81
C LEU A 169 -9.44 -5.43 -8.33
N VAL A 170 -10.16 -4.65 -7.51
CA VAL A 170 -10.33 -4.93 -6.07
C VAL A 170 -11.05 -6.26 -5.84
N GLU A 171 -12.10 -6.54 -6.60
CA GLU A 171 -12.86 -7.79 -6.53
C GLU A 171 -12.04 -8.98 -7.02
N LYS A 172 -11.48 -8.92 -8.24
CA LYS A 172 -10.68 -10.03 -8.79
C LYS A 172 -9.45 -10.32 -7.93
N LEU A 173 -8.72 -9.30 -7.47
CA LEU A 173 -7.58 -9.50 -6.58
C LEU A 173 -8.00 -10.16 -5.26
N HIS A 174 -9.21 -9.86 -4.78
CA HIS A 174 -9.74 -10.53 -3.59
C HIS A 174 -10.10 -11.99 -3.85
N GLU A 175 -10.73 -12.31 -4.98
CA GLU A 175 -11.05 -13.68 -5.38
C GLU A 175 -9.78 -14.52 -5.48
N GLU A 176 -8.74 -14.01 -6.15
CA GLU A 176 -7.46 -14.74 -6.28
C GLU A 176 -6.79 -14.96 -4.93
N TYR A 177 -6.89 -13.99 -4.01
CA TYR A 177 -6.46 -14.17 -2.62
C TYR A 177 -7.26 -15.26 -1.91
N MET A 178 -8.60 -15.28 -2.06
CA MET A 178 -9.48 -16.26 -1.41
C MET A 178 -9.32 -17.68 -1.97
N ARG A 179 -8.84 -17.83 -3.21
CA ARG A 179 -8.48 -19.15 -3.79
C ARG A 179 -7.22 -19.76 -3.18
N GLN A 180 -6.40 -18.98 -2.48
CA GLN A 180 -5.17 -19.50 -1.86
C GLN A 180 -5.49 -20.33 -0.62
N ASN A 181 -4.56 -21.21 -0.24
CA ASN A 181 -4.66 -21.94 1.02
C ASN A 181 -4.55 -21.00 2.24
N ALA A 182 -5.03 -21.45 3.39
CA ALA A 182 -5.09 -20.65 4.62
C ALA A 182 -3.72 -20.10 5.07
N ALA A 183 -2.64 -20.87 4.91
CA ALA A 183 -1.31 -20.43 5.30
C ALA A 183 -0.82 -19.25 4.45
N LEU A 184 -1.04 -19.29 3.13
CA LEU A 184 -0.68 -18.21 2.24
C LEU A 184 -1.57 -16.98 2.44
N GLN A 185 -2.87 -17.18 2.67
CA GLN A 185 -3.79 -16.10 3.03
C GLN A 185 -3.30 -15.35 4.28
N GLN A 186 -2.89 -16.08 5.33
CA GLN A 186 -2.35 -15.47 6.55
C GLN A 186 -1.15 -14.57 6.26
N VAL A 187 -0.19 -15.03 5.47
CA VAL A 187 1.02 -14.26 5.11
C VAL A 187 0.70 -13.04 4.25
N LEU A 188 -0.29 -13.14 3.36
CA LEU A 188 -0.64 -12.06 2.42
C LEU A 188 -1.71 -11.10 2.95
N SER A 189 -2.34 -11.42 4.08
CA SER A 189 -3.52 -10.75 4.64
C SER A 189 -3.40 -9.22 4.74
N THR A 190 -2.26 -8.70 5.21
CA THR A 190 -2.03 -7.24 5.29
C THR A 190 -1.73 -6.62 3.93
N ARG A 191 -1.03 -7.34 3.04
CA ARG A 191 -0.68 -6.86 1.70
C ARG A 191 -1.91 -6.68 0.82
N ILE A 192 -2.85 -7.63 0.86
CA ILE A 192 -4.09 -7.51 0.09
C ILE A 192 -4.91 -6.29 0.54
N ILE A 193 -4.99 -6.02 1.83
CA ILE A 193 -5.70 -4.84 2.37
C ILE A 193 -5.02 -3.55 1.89
N ALA A 194 -3.68 -3.50 1.94
CA ALA A 194 -2.87 -2.37 1.46
C ALA A 194 -3.10 -2.05 -0.03
N MET A 195 -3.12 -3.10 -0.85
CA MET A 195 -3.33 -2.99 -2.29
C MET A 195 -4.74 -2.51 -2.59
N LYS A 196 -5.77 -3.05 -1.91
CA LYS A 196 -7.15 -2.59 -2.03
C LYS A 196 -7.31 -1.11 -1.66
N ALA A 197 -6.70 -0.68 -0.55
CA ALA A 197 -6.67 0.73 -0.16
C ALA A 197 -6.08 1.61 -1.27
N SER A 198 -4.94 1.19 -1.82
CA SER A 198 -4.23 1.92 -2.88
C SER A 198 -5.05 2.01 -4.18
N LEU A 199 -5.76 0.95 -4.54
CA LEU A 199 -6.65 0.94 -5.71
C LEU A 199 -7.88 1.83 -5.49
N CYS A 200 -8.53 1.73 -4.32
CA CYS A 200 -9.71 2.52 -3.99
C CYS A 200 -9.43 4.03 -3.92
N LYS A 201 -8.18 4.44 -3.64
CA LYS A 201 -7.74 5.85 -3.73
C LYS A 201 -7.87 6.44 -5.14
N LEU A 202 -7.93 5.60 -6.18
CA LEU A 202 -7.96 6.03 -7.59
C LEU A 202 -9.36 6.32 -8.14
N SER A 203 -10.42 6.01 -7.39
CA SER A 203 -11.80 6.28 -7.82
C SER A 203 -12.59 6.99 -6.72
N SER A 204 -13.29 8.06 -7.09
CA SER A 204 -14.18 8.81 -6.18
C SER A 204 -15.33 7.95 -5.64
N SER A 205 -15.80 6.96 -6.40
CA SER A 205 -16.88 6.06 -5.97
C SER A 205 -16.48 5.11 -4.84
N THR A 206 -15.18 4.88 -4.65
CA THR A 206 -14.65 3.92 -3.67
C THR A 206 -13.86 4.58 -2.55
N VAL A 207 -13.78 5.92 -2.56
CA VAL A 207 -12.89 6.67 -1.66
C VAL A 207 -13.19 6.44 -0.19
N ALA A 208 -14.46 6.32 0.18
CA ALA A 208 -14.86 6.07 1.56
C ALA A 208 -14.30 4.73 2.12
N ARG A 209 -14.10 3.74 1.25
CA ARG A 209 -13.53 2.43 1.63
C ARG A 209 -12.04 2.51 1.99
N VAL A 210 -11.34 3.56 1.53
CA VAL A 210 -9.92 3.76 1.84
C VAL A 210 -9.71 3.91 3.34
N CYS A 211 -10.58 4.68 4.00
CA CYS A 211 -10.58 4.85 5.45
C CYS A 211 -10.72 3.51 6.18
N ASP A 212 -11.66 2.67 5.74
CA ASP A 212 -11.91 1.36 6.34
C ASP A 212 -10.69 0.43 6.23
N TYR A 213 -10.03 0.41 5.06
CA TYR A 213 -8.84 -0.40 4.88
C TYR A 213 -7.66 0.08 5.73
N HIS A 214 -7.46 1.39 5.87
CA HIS A 214 -6.41 1.93 6.74
C HIS A 214 -6.70 1.68 8.21
N ALA A 215 -7.94 1.88 8.65
CA ALA A 215 -8.36 1.55 9.99
C ALA A 215 -8.15 0.06 10.29
N LYS A 216 -8.45 -0.84 9.32
CA LYS A 216 -8.19 -2.27 9.45
C LYS A 216 -6.71 -2.60 9.55
N LEU A 217 -5.86 -1.98 8.74
CA LEU A 217 -4.39 -2.16 8.84
C LEU A 217 -3.85 -1.70 10.19
N PHE A 218 -4.32 -0.54 10.67
CA PHE A 218 -3.90 -0.02 11.95
C PHE A 218 -4.39 -0.88 13.12
N LEU A 219 -5.63 -1.36 13.06
CA LEU A 219 -6.16 -2.32 14.02
C LEU A 219 -5.32 -3.61 14.07
N ILE A 220 -4.98 -4.18 12.90
CA ILE A 220 -4.11 -5.37 12.83
C ILE A 220 -2.76 -5.08 13.50
N ALA A 221 -2.17 -3.91 13.21
CA ALA A 221 -0.89 -3.53 13.80
C ALA A 221 -0.97 -3.37 15.33
N ILE A 222 -2.03 -2.74 15.84
CA ILE A 222 -2.29 -2.62 17.29
C ILE A 222 -2.49 -4.01 17.90
N SER A 223 -3.32 -4.86 17.30
CA SER A 223 -3.57 -6.22 17.78
C SER A 223 -2.28 -7.05 17.86
N CYS A 224 -1.48 -7.06 16.81
CA CYS A 224 -0.17 -7.71 16.82
C CYS A 224 0.75 -7.15 17.91
N THR A 225 0.81 -5.82 18.04
CA THR A 225 1.65 -5.15 19.04
C THR A 225 1.22 -5.53 20.45
N LEU A 226 -0.05 -5.34 20.79
CA LEU A 226 -0.58 -5.60 22.13
C LEU A 226 -0.52 -7.09 22.49
N LYS A 227 -0.89 -8.00 21.58
CA LYS A 227 -0.81 -9.46 21.83
C LYS A 227 0.63 -9.94 21.99
N SER A 228 1.60 -9.33 21.30
CA SER A 228 3.02 -9.71 21.42
C SER A 228 3.62 -9.45 22.81
N LEU A 229 2.96 -8.61 23.63
CA LEU A 229 3.39 -8.31 24.99
C LEU A 229 2.96 -9.37 26.00
N LEU A 230 1.99 -10.21 25.64
CA LEU A 230 1.49 -11.27 26.52
C LEU A 230 2.56 -12.35 26.69
N ARG A 231 2.78 -12.81 27.93
CA ARG A 231 3.85 -13.75 28.26
C ARG A 231 3.25 -15.05 28.80
N PRO A 232 3.72 -16.22 28.32
CA PRO A 232 3.34 -17.49 28.95
C PRO A 232 3.95 -17.57 30.36
N PRO A 233 3.24 -18.16 31.34
CA PRO A 233 3.71 -18.26 32.71
C PRO A 233 4.84 -19.30 32.86
N VAL A 234 4.96 -20.23 31.91
CA VAL A 234 6.02 -21.25 31.86
C VAL A 234 6.64 -21.27 30.45
N LEU A 235 7.97 -21.12 30.37
CA LEU A 235 8.72 -20.98 29.12
C LEU A 235 8.85 -22.30 28.30
N ASN A 236 8.55 -23.46 28.89
CA ASN A 236 8.92 -24.77 28.31
C ASN A 236 7.78 -25.56 27.65
N THR A 237 6.55 -25.04 27.59
CA THR A 237 5.44 -25.53 26.73
C THR A 237 4.34 -24.45 26.74
N PRO A 238 3.84 -23.96 25.57
CA PRO A 238 2.84 -24.68 24.77
C PRO A 238 2.92 -24.48 23.23
N ASP A 239 2.20 -25.30 22.46
CA ASP A 239 1.99 -25.14 21.00
C ASP A 239 1.20 -23.86 20.61
N LYS A 240 0.56 -23.16 21.58
CA LYS A 240 -0.30 -21.98 21.36
C LYS A 240 0.09 -20.81 22.26
N THR A 241 0.23 -19.60 21.69
CA THR A 241 0.59 -18.40 22.46
C THR A 241 -0.58 -17.90 23.33
N PRO A 242 -0.35 -17.06 24.37
CA PRO A 242 -1.45 -16.39 25.09
C PRO A 242 -2.40 -15.61 24.18
N GLY A 243 -1.86 -14.97 23.13
CA GLY A 243 -2.67 -14.27 22.11
C GLY A 243 -3.58 -15.22 21.32
N ASP A 244 -3.10 -16.41 20.97
CA ASP A 244 -3.92 -17.42 20.28
C ASP A 244 -5.04 -17.93 21.19
N ARG A 245 -4.74 -18.14 22.48
CA ARG A 245 -5.74 -18.57 23.48
C ARG A 245 -6.81 -17.51 23.71
N LEU A 246 -6.43 -16.24 23.80
CA LEU A 246 -7.39 -15.13 23.84
C LEU A 246 -8.32 -15.14 22.63
N THR A 247 -7.75 -15.31 21.44
CA THR A 247 -8.48 -15.37 20.17
C THR A 247 -9.50 -16.52 20.18
N GLU A 248 -9.07 -17.72 20.60
CA GLU A 248 -9.92 -18.90 20.73
C GLU A 248 -11.06 -18.70 21.73
N ILE A 249 -10.76 -18.14 22.91
CA ILE A 249 -11.75 -17.88 23.96
C ILE A 249 -12.76 -16.83 23.51
N CYS A 250 -12.30 -15.72 22.92
CA CYS A 250 -13.20 -14.67 22.42
C CYS A 250 -14.05 -15.16 21.25
N ALA A 251 -13.55 -16.04 20.39
CA ALA A 251 -14.34 -16.64 19.32
C ALA A 251 -15.42 -17.60 19.86
N LYS A 252 -15.09 -18.38 20.90
CA LYS A 252 -15.98 -19.40 21.48
C LYS A 252 -17.03 -18.85 22.42
N ILE A 253 -16.67 -17.90 23.29
CA ILE A 253 -17.56 -17.37 24.31
C ILE A 253 -18.34 -16.19 23.73
N THR A 254 -19.65 -16.31 23.63
CA THR A 254 -20.55 -15.31 23.03
C THR A 254 -21.22 -14.40 24.04
N ASP A 255 -20.76 -14.41 25.30
CA ASP A 255 -21.35 -13.58 26.34
C ASP A 255 -21.10 -12.08 26.05
N ILE A 256 -22.13 -11.29 26.30
CA ILE A 256 -22.14 -9.84 26.10
C ILE A 256 -21.59 -9.09 27.32
N ASP A 257 -21.39 -9.79 28.44
CA ASP A 257 -20.73 -9.30 29.64
C ASP A 257 -19.22 -9.58 29.57
N ILE A 258 -18.42 -8.52 29.56
CA ILE A 258 -16.96 -8.59 29.42
C ILE A 258 -16.32 -9.35 30.58
N ASP A 259 -16.84 -9.21 31.79
CA ASP A 259 -16.25 -9.80 32.99
C ASP A 259 -16.45 -11.33 32.97
N LYS A 260 -17.56 -11.82 32.43
CA LYS A 260 -17.79 -13.27 32.21
C LYS A 260 -16.85 -13.87 31.18
N VAL A 261 -16.50 -13.13 30.13
CA VAL A 261 -15.50 -13.60 29.16
C VAL A 261 -14.14 -13.72 29.84
N MET A 262 -13.77 -12.73 30.67
CA MET A 262 -12.49 -12.67 31.36
C MET A 262 -12.26 -13.80 32.38
N ILE A 263 -13.31 -14.31 33.03
CA ILE A 263 -13.19 -15.46 33.97
C ILE A 263 -12.58 -16.70 33.31
N ASN A 264 -12.67 -16.81 31.99
CA ASN A 264 -12.13 -17.93 31.23
C ASN A 264 -10.65 -17.75 30.86
N LEU A 265 -10.05 -16.60 31.20
CA LEU A 265 -8.66 -16.25 30.90
C LEU A 265 -7.78 -16.33 32.14
N LYS A 266 -6.53 -16.70 31.93
CA LYS A 266 -5.49 -16.69 32.97
C LYS A 266 -4.88 -15.30 33.07
N THR A 267 -5.28 -14.52 34.06
CA THR A 267 -4.85 -13.11 34.23
C THR A 267 -3.33 -12.95 34.42
N GLU A 268 -2.65 -13.98 34.91
CA GLU A 268 -1.18 -14.03 35.04
C GLU A 268 -0.43 -13.80 33.71
N GLU A 269 -1.05 -14.15 32.57
CA GLU A 269 -0.43 -14.01 31.24
C GLU A 269 -0.48 -12.56 30.70
N PHE A 270 -1.25 -11.70 31.37
CA PHE A 270 -1.55 -10.33 30.97
C PHE A 270 -0.81 -9.29 31.83
N VAL A 271 0.03 -9.73 32.78
CA VAL A 271 0.74 -8.81 33.68
C VAL A 271 1.85 -8.06 32.93
N LEU A 272 1.78 -6.73 32.94
CA LEU A 272 2.73 -5.82 32.30
C LEU A 272 3.23 -4.73 33.24
N GLU A 273 4.43 -4.21 32.96
CA GLU A 273 5.01 -3.05 33.65
C GLU A 273 4.20 -1.76 33.39
N MET A 274 4.22 -0.83 34.36
CA MET A 274 3.41 0.39 34.31
C MET A 274 3.85 1.32 33.17
N THR A 275 5.16 1.48 33.02
CA THR A 275 5.78 2.31 31.98
C THR A 275 5.43 1.84 30.58
N THR A 276 5.40 0.53 30.35
CA THR A 276 4.97 -0.07 29.08
C THR A 276 3.51 0.25 28.79
N LEU A 277 2.60 0.02 29.73
CA LEU A 277 1.17 0.33 29.54
C LEU A 277 0.93 1.82 29.29
N GLN A 278 1.61 2.70 30.04
CA GLN A 278 1.53 4.14 29.84
C GLN A 278 2.01 4.56 28.43
N SER A 279 3.06 3.93 27.92
CA SER A 279 3.57 4.19 26.57
C SER A 279 2.59 3.75 25.47
N LEU A 280 1.70 2.79 25.78
CA LEU A 280 0.69 2.25 24.87
C LEU A 280 -0.66 2.96 24.99
N GLN A 281 -0.80 3.94 25.90
CA GLN A 281 -2.07 4.59 26.20
C GLN A 281 -2.76 5.16 24.97
N GLN A 282 -2.00 5.73 24.02
CA GLN A 282 -2.58 6.29 22.79
C GLN A 282 -3.17 5.21 21.88
N LEU A 283 -2.57 4.01 21.84
CA LEU A 283 -3.12 2.88 21.08
C LEU A 283 -4.36 2.31 21.78
N ILE A 284 -4.34 2.25 23.11
CA ILE A 284 -5.49 1.81 23.91
C ILE A 284 -6.67 2.78 23.75
N GLN A 285 -6.40 4.09 23.85
CA GLN A 285 -7.39 5.14 23.62
C GLN A 285 -7.97 5.03 22.20
N TRP A 286 -7.12 4.86 21.18
CA TRP A 286 -7.59 4.72 19.80
C TRP A 286 -8.54 3.54 19.62
N VAL A 287 -8.28 2.38 20.25
CA VAL A 287 -9.20 1.24 20.21
C VAL A 287 -10.56 1.60 20.80
N GLY A 288 -10.56 2.25 21.98
CA GLY A 288 -11.79 2.68 22.64
C GLY A 288 -12.59 3.68 21.82
N ASP A 289 -11.91 4.70 21.29
CA ASP A 289 -12.49 5.75 20.45
C ASP A 289 -13.04 5.18 19.13
N PHE A 290 -12.32 4.23 18.53
CA PHE A 290 -12.75 3.62 17.28
C PHE A 290 -13.98 2.73 17.46
N VAL A 291 -14.06 1.94 18.53
CA VAL A 291 -15.27 1.18 18.85
C VAL A 291 -16.46 2.11 19.06
N LEU A 292 -16.28 3.19 19.84
CA LEU A 292 -17.32 4.19 20.07
C LEU A 292 -17.78 4.84 18.75
N TYR A 293 -16.83 5.27 17.92
CA TYR A 293 -17.11 5.87 16.62
C TYR A 293 -17.88 4.91 15.70
N LEU A 294 -17.45 3.66 15.60
CA LEU A 294 -18.09 2.65 14.75
C LEU A 294 -19.54 2.40 15.18
N LEU A 295 -19.77 2.15 16.47
CA LEU A 295 -21.10 1.89 17.01
C LEU A 295 -22.02 3.10 16.87
N ALA A 296 -21.55 4.31 17.17
CA ALA A 296 -22.32 5.53 16.97
C ALA A 296 -22.60 5.82 15.48
N SER A 297 -21.78 5.29 14.58
CA SER A 297 -21.98 5.40 13.13
C SER A 297 -22.94 4.36 12.58
N LEU A 298 -23.27 3.29 13.32
CA LEU A 298 -24.10 2.17 12.85
C LEU A 298 -25.51 2.61 12.38
N PRO A 299 -26.28 3.43 13.13
CA PRO A 299 -27.60 3.87 12.69
C PRO A 299 -27.56 4.72 11.42
N ASN A 300 -26.44 5.38 11.19
CA ASN A 300 -26.20 6.24 10.04
C ASN A 300 -25.85 5.46 8.76
N GLN A 301 -25.78 4.12 8.82
CA GLN A 301 -25.47 3.25 7.67
C GLN A 301 -26.73 2.73 6.92
N GLY A 302 -27.90 3.30 7.19
CA GLY A 302 -29.22 2.87 6.69
C GLY A 302 -29.28 2.44 5.22
N SER A 303 -29.97 1.32 5.05
CA SER A 303 -30.08 0.42 3.90
C SER A 303 -30.80 1.01 2.67
N GLY A 304 -30.06 1.19 1.58
CA GLY A 304 -30.62 1.33 0.24
C GLY A 304 -29.60 1.87 -0.78
N PRO A 305 -29.69 1.50 -2.07
CA PRO A 305 -28.88 2.08 -3.14
C PRO A 305 -29.14 3.59 -3.38
N ALA A 306 -30.07 4.19 -2.62
CA ALA A 306 -30.44 5.60 -2.67
C ALA A 306 -29.84 6.45 -1.53
N SER A 307 -29.19 5.85 -0.52
CA SER A 307 -28.67 6.58 0.66
C SER A 307 -27.25 7.12 0.45
N GLY A 308 -27.05 7.92 -0.60
CA GLY A 308 -25.84 8.75 -0.75
C GLY A 308 -24.50 7.99 -0.81
N PRO A 309 -23.37 8.70 -0.68
CA PRO A 309 -22.05 8.07 -0.67
C PRO A 309 -21.84 7.24 0.61
N VAL A 310 -21.26 6.04 0.45
CA VAL A 310 -20.83 5.15 1.53
C VAL A 310 -20.04 5.96 2.57
N ARG A 311 -20.40 5.83 3.85
CA ARG A 311 -19.71 6.53 4.95
C ARG A 311 -18.52 5.71 5.47
N PRO A 312 -17.48 6.34 6.02
CA PRO A 312 -16.41 5.63 6.71
C PRO A 312 -16.97 4.74 7.83
N GLY A 313 -16.47 3.52 7.92
CA GLY A 313 -16.92 2.46 8.82
C GLY A 313 -17.87 1.44 8.18
N HIS A 314 -18.46 1.73 7.01
CA HIS A 314 -19.50 0.89 6.43
C HIS A 314 -19.05 -0.56 6.17
N SER A 315 -17.90 -0.75 5.51
CA SER A 315 -17.41 -2.10 5.22
C SER A 315 -16.82 -2.79 6.46
N PHE A 316 -16.35 -1.98 7.41
CA PHE A 316 -15.80 -2.45 8.68
C PHE A 316 -16.87 -3.04 9.60
N LEU A 317 -18.05 -2.42 9.67
CA LEU A 317 -19.19 -2.85 10.49
C LEU A 317 -19.78 -4.20 10.05
N ARG A 318 -19.41 -4.70 8.88
CA ARG A 318 -19.86 -6.00 8.33
C ARG A 318 -18.76 -7.07 8.35
N ASP A 319 -17.57 -6.73 8.86
CA ASP A 319 -16.39 -7.59 8.83
C ASP A 319 -16.22 -8.28 10.19
N GLY A 320 -16.79 -9.48 10.33
CA GLY A 320 -16.79 -10.25 11.57
C GLY A 320 -15.41 -10.50 12.15
N ALA A 321 -14.39 -10.69 11.30
CA ALA A 321 -13.01 -10.86 11.74
C ALA A 321 -12.45 -9.59 12.40
N SER A 322 -12.71 -8.41 11.84
CA SER A 322 -12.25 -7.14 12.42
C SER A 322 -13.01 -6.79 13.70
N LEU A 323 -14.33 -7.04 13.74
CA LEU A 323 -15.13 -6.87 14.95
C LEU A 323 -14.69 -7.82 16.08
N GLY A 324 -14.36 -9.06 15.73
CA GLY A 324 -13.78 -10.04 16.67
C GLY A 324 -12.44 -9.56 17.24
N MET A 325 -11.59 -8.98 16.39
CA MET A 325 -10.32 -8.41 16.83
C MET A 325 -10.49 -7.21 17.79
N LEU A 326 -11.47 -6.34 17.54
CA LEU A 326 -11.82 -5.27 18.50
C LEU A 326 -12.30 -5.86 19.83
N ARG A 327 -13.13 -6.90 19.78
CA ARG A 327 -13.65 -7.58 20.97
C ARG A 327 -12.52 -8.16 21.82
N GLU A 328 -11.55 -8.82 21.19
CA GLU A 328 -10.34 -9.35 21.85
C GLU A 328 -9.55 -8.23 22.53
N LEU A 329 -9.30 -7.13 21.83
CA LEU A 329 -8.55 -6.00 22.38
C LEU A 329 -9.28 -5.34 23.55
N MET A 330 -10.61 -5.22 23.50
CA MET A 330 -11.40 -4.72 24.63
C MET A 330 -11.24 -5.62 25.86
N VAL A 331 -11.27 -6.95 25.70
CA VAL A 331 -11.02 -7.89 26.81
C VAL A 331 -9.62 -7.70 27.39
N MET A 332 -8.59 -7.59 26.55
CA MET A 332 -7.21 -7.33 26.99
C MET A 332 -7.10 -6.04 27.79
N ILE A 333 -7.65 -4.95 27.25
CA ILE A 333 -7.61 -3.62 27.86
C ILE A 333 -8.36 -3.63 29.21
N ARG A 334 -9.47 -4.37 29.32
CA ARG A 334 -10.24 -4.51 30.57
C ARG A 334 -9.43 -5.24 31.64
N ILE A 335 -8.75 -6.33 31.29
CA ILE A 335 -7.85 -7.04 32.21
C ILE A 335 -6.75 -6.10 32.71
N TRP A 336 -6.11 -5.33 31.81
CA TRP A 336 -5.10 -4.35 32.22
C TRP A 336 -5.68 -3.25 33.11
N GLY A 337 -6.91 -2.80 32.83
CA GLY A 337 -7.62 -1.81 33.63
C GLY A 337 -7.93 -2.26 35.05
N LEU A 338 -8.25 -3.55 35.25
CA LEU A 338 -8.44 -4.12 36.59
C LEU A 338 -7.13 -4.14 37.39
N LEU A 339 -6.00 -4.38 36.72
CA LEU A 339 -4.69 -4.32 37.36
C LEU A 339 -4.25 -2.87 37.61
N LYS A 340 -4.56 -1.97 36.66
CA LYS A 340 -4.10 -0.58 36.60
C LYS A 340 -5.17 0.32 35.96
N PRO A 341 -6.06 0.95 36.75
CA PRO A 341 -7.19 1.73 36.21
C PRO A 341 -6.80 2.87 35.26
N SER A 342 -5.61 3.44 35.43
CA SER A 342 -5.10 4.54 34.59
C SER A 342 -4.80 4.15 33.14
N CYS A 343 -4.80 2.86 32.80
CA CYS A 343 -4.58 2.41 31.42
C CYS A 343 -5.88 2.27 30.61
N LEU A 344 -7.05 2.46 31.23
CA LEU A 344 -8.32 2.37 30.51
C LEU A 344 -8.48 3.54 29.52
N PRO A 345 -9.21 3.34 28.41
CA PRO A 345 -9.64 4.43 27.57
C PRO A 345 -10.49 5.42 28.38
N ILE A 346 -10.26 6.70 28.16
CA ILE A 346 -11.01 7.77 28.83
C ILE A 346 -12.17 8.15 27.92
N TYR A 347 -13.38 8.09 28.46
CA TYR A 347 -14.60 8.50 27.78
C TYR A 347 -15.17 9.74 28.46
N ILE A 348 -15.65 10.70 27.68
CA ILE A 348 -16.41 11.84 28.21
C ILE A 348 -17.88 11.41 28.23
N ALA A 349 -18.31 10.92 29.40
CA ALA A 349 -19.68 10.46 29.63
C ALA A 349 -20.54 11.55 30.24
N THR A 350 -21.85 11.47 30.01
CA THR A 350 -22.84 12.33 30.68
C THR A 350 -23.17 11.88 32.11
N SER A 351 -22.71 10.68 32.51
CA SER A 351 -22.88 10.10 33.83
C SER A 351 -21.57 9.51 34.36
N ASP A 352 -21.19 9.87 35.58
CA ASP A 352 -19.96 9.42 36.25
C ASP A 352 -20.01 7.95 36.69
N THR A 353 -21.20 7.35 36.80
CA THR A 353 -21.37 5.95 37.25
C THR A 353 -21.42 4.95 36.10
N GLN A 354 -21.34 5.40 34.85
CA GLN A 354 -21.49 4.56 33.68
C GLN A 354 -20.19 3.81 33.35
N ASP A 355 -20.23 2.48 33.38
CA ASP A 355 -19.16 1.65 32.81
C ASP A 355 -19.26 1.64 31.28
N SER A 356 -18.67 2.69 30.68
CA SER A 356 -18.67 2.92 29.24
C SER A 356 -17.99 1.79 28.47
N MET A 357 -16.95 1.18 29.03
CA MET A 357 -16.24 0.09 28.39
C MET A 357 -17.11 -1.17 28.31
N SER A 358 -17.81 -1.50 29.39
CA SER A 358 -18.76 -2.62 29.43
C SER A 358 -19.95 -2.39 28.50
N LEU A 359 -20.49 -1.17 28.44
CA LEU A 359 -21.53 -0.79 27.47
C LEU A 359 -21.07 -1.03 26.02
N LEU A 360 -19.90 -0.51 25.66
CA LEU A 360 -19.37 -0.63 24.30
C LEU A 360 -19.05 -2.08 23.93
N PHE A 361 -18.52 -2.87 24.87
CA PHE A 361 -18.25 -4.30 24.65
C PHE A 361 -19.54 -5.08 24.37
N ARG A 362 -20.61 -4.78 25.13
CA ARG A 362 -21.92 -5.40 24.96
C ARG A 362 -22.49 -5.15 23.57
N LEU A 363 -22.49 -3.89 23.13
CA LEU A 363 -22.98 -3.48 21.80
C LEU A 363 -22.11 -4.05 20.67
N LEU A 364 -20.78 -3.99 20.81
CA LEU A 364 -19.83 -4.58 19.87
C LEU A 364 -20.03 -6.09 19.75
N THR A 365 -20.26 -6.79 20.87
CA THR A 365 -20.47 -8.25 20.86
C THR A 365 -21.78 -8.60 20.16
N LYS A 366 -22.86 -7.85 20.39
CA LYS A 366 -24.13 -8.02 19.66
C LYS A 366 -23.91 -7.86 18.15
N LEU A 367 -23.22 -6.80 17.73
CA LEU A 367 -22.93 -6.56 16.31
C LEU A 367 -22.04 -7.67 15.72
N TRP A 368 -21.00 -8.09 16.44
CA TRP A 368 -20.12 -9.16 16.01
C TRP A 368 -20.87 -10.47 15.79
N LEU A 369 -21.84 -10.81 16.66
CA LEU A 369 -22.66 -12.01 16.48
C LEU A 369 -23.46 -12.00 15.18
N CYS A 370 -23.85 -10.82 14.69
CA CYS A 370 -24.51 -10.68 13.38
C CYS A 370 -23.56 -10.95 12.20
N CYS A 371 -22.26 -10.67 12.36
CA CYS A 371 -21.29 -10.71 11.27
C CYS A 371 -20.25 -11.84 11.36
N ARG A 372 -20.26 -12.64 12.43
CA ARG A 372 -19.24 -13.68 12.68
C ARG A 372 -19.28 -14.80 11.64
N ASP A 373 -20.44 -15.12 11.10
CA ASP A 373 -20.63 -16.23 10.17
C ASP A 373 -20.62 -15.70 8.72
N GLU A 374 -19.46 -15.77 8.06
CA GLU A 374 -19.19 -15.24 6.70
C GLU A 374 -20.22 -15.69 5.62
N GLY A 375 -20.89 -16.83 5.81
CA GLY A 375 -21.86 -17.35 4.85
C GLY A 375 -23.28 -16.78 4.98
N HIS A 376 -23.62 -16.20 6.13
CA HIS A 376 -24.96 -15.68 6.42
C HIS A 376 -24.89 -14.46 7.36
N PRO A 377 -24.26 -13.34 6.94
CA PRO A 377 -24.27 -12.13 7.74
C PRO A 377 -25.72 -11.68 7.94
N SER A 378 -26.19 -11.68 9.19
CA SER A 378 -27.51 -11.15 9.52
C SER A 378 -27.44 -9.63 9.62
N GLU A 379 -28.52 -8.96 9.22
CA GLU A 379 -28.63 -7.53 9.49
C GLU A 379 -28.76 -7.30 11.00
N PRO A 380 -28.17 -6.23 11.55
CA PRO A 380 -28.36 -5.86 12.94
C PRO A 380 -29.85 -5.62 13.20
N ASP A 381 -30.36 -6.11 14.32
CA ASP A 381 -31.76 -5.93 14.68
C ASP A 381 -32.06 -4.48 15.08
N ASP A 382 -33.33 -4.08 14.98
CA ASP A 382 -33.77 -2.73 15.34
C ASP A 382 -33.40 -2.37 16.79
N THR A 383 -33.36 -3.38 17.69
CA THR A 383 -32.99 -3.17 19.09
C THR A 383 -31.54 -2.71 19.24
N LEU A 384 -30.58 -3.34 18.55
CA LEU A 384 -29.19 -2.91 18.56
C LEU A 384 -29.02 -1.53 17.92
N ILE A 385 -29.74 -1.25 16.83
CA ILE A 385 -29.70 0.05 16.16
C ILE A 385 -30.19 1.14 17.10
N ASP A 386 -31.33 0.95 17.77
CA ASP A 386 -31.89 1.89 18.74
C ASP A 386 -30.94 2.15 19.91
N GLU A 387 -30.30 1.11 20.44
CA GLU A 387 -29.28 1.29 21.49
C GLU A 387 -28.07 2.09 21.00
N CYS A 388 -27.63 1.89 19.76
CA CYS A 388 -26.54 2.65 19.16
C CYS A 388 -26.94 4.11 18.86
N CYS A 389 -28.20 4.38 18.52
CA CYS A 389 -28.74 5.74 18.36
C CYS A 389 -28.62 6.58 19.63
N LEU A 390 -28.63 5.94 20.80
CA LEU A 390 -28.52 6.61 22.10
C LEU A 390 -27.07 6.87 22.53
N LEU A 391 -26.06 6.35 21.81
CA LEU A 391 -24.65 6.56 22.20
C LEU A 391 -24.23 8.03 22.23
N PRO A 392 -24.56 8.87 21.23
CA PRO A 392 -24.15 10.28 21.24
C PRO A 392 -24.75 11.12 22.39
N SER A 393 -25.83 10.65 23.03
CA SER A 393 -26.41 11.31 24.21
C SER A 393 -25.78 10.82 25.53
N GLN A 394 -25.08 9.69 25.51
CA GLN A 394 -24.41 9.11 26.67
C GLN A 394 -22.91 9.44 26.70
N LEU A 395 -22.28 9.52 25.52
CA LEU A 395 -20.84 9.65 25.35
C LEU A 395 -20.53 10.68 24.25
N LEU A 396 -19.52 11.50 24.48
CA LEU A 396 -18.98 12.37 23.43
C LEU A 396 -18.32 11.51 22.35
N ILE A 397 -18.82 11.61 21.12
CA ILE A 397 -18.27 10.88 20.00
C ILE A 397 -16.98 11.58 19.51
N PRO A 398 -15.83 10.88 19.46
CA PRO A 398 -14.59 11.48 19.00
C PRO A 398 -14.65 11.80 17.50
N ASN A 399 -14.01 12.90 17.09
CA ASN A 399 -13.83 13.17 15.67
C ASN A 399 -12.61 12.40 15.13
N MET A 400 -12.83 11.60 14.08
CA MET A 400 -11.83 10.71 13.50
C MET A 400 -11.00 11.40 12.39
N ASP A 401 -10.48 12.59 12.66
CA ASP A 401 -9.65 13.37 11.71
C ASP A 401 -8.27 12.73 11.41
N TRP A 402 -7.90 11.65 12.11
CA TRP A 402 -6.64 10.92 11.92
C TRP A 402 -6.63 9.95 10.74
N LEU A 403 -7.77 9.76 10.06
CA LEU A 403 -7.80 8.96 8.84
C LEU A 403 -7.09 9.73 7.71
N PRO A 404 -6.23 9.06 6.91
CA PRO A 404 -5.33 9.76 6.00
C PRO A 404 -6.10 10.62 5.00
N VAL A 405 -5.70 11.90 4.92
CA VAL A 405 -6.21 12.84 3.93
C VAL A 405 -5.94 12.26 2.54
N ASN A 406 -6.97 12.21 1.70
CA ASN A 406 -6.83 11.69 0.35
C ASN A 406 -6.11 12.69 -0.56
N ASP A 407 -4.78 12.69 -0.49
CA ASP A 407 -3.91 13.40 -1.43
C ASP A 407 -3.33 12.43 -2.47
N ALA A 408 -4.20 11.84 -3.30
CA ALA A 408 -3.79 10.93 -4.36
C ALA A 408 -2.97 11.66 -5.45
N ILE A 409 -1.67 11.88 -5.23
CA ILE A 409 -0.73 12.37 -6.25
C ILE A 409 -0.80 11.49 -7.49
N ILE A 410 -1.02 10.17 -7.32
CA ILE A 410 -1.14 9.21 -8.41
C ILE A 410 -2.32 9.54 -9.34
N SER A 411 -3.48 9.93 -8.80
CA SER A 411 -4.62 10.30 -9.67
C SER A 411 -4.32 11.54 -10.51
N LYS A 412 -3.53 12.49 -9.97
CA LYS A 412 -3.03 13.64 -10.73
C LYS A 412 -2.00 13.25 -11.81
N LEU A 413 -1.15 12.25 -11.53
CA LEU A 413 -0.15 11.73 -12.47
C LEU A 413 -0.74 10.86 -13.60
N GLN A 414 -2.01 10.45 -13.50
CA GLN A 414 -2.69 9.75 -14.59
C GLN A 414 -3.03 10.66 -15.77
N ASN A 415 -3.06 11.98 -15.54
CA ASN A 415 -3.26 12.94 -16.62
C ASN A 415 -2.05 12.92 -17.59
N LYS A 416 -2.30 13.09 -18.89
CA LYS A 416 -1.26 12.99 -19.94
C LYS A 416 -0.28 14.17 -19.93
N GLN A 417 -0.52 15.19 -19.11
CA GLN A 417 0.34 16.37 -19.04
C GLN A 417 1.54 16.12 -18.11
N PRO A 418 2.75 16.54 -18.50
CA PRO A 418 3.94 16.40 -17.66
C PRO A 418 3.77 17.24 -16.38
N VAL A 419 3.92 16.60 -15.23
CA VAL A 419 3.83 17.25 -13.92
C VAL A 419 5.24 17.62 -13.44
N ARG A 420 5.45 18.89 -13.09
CA ARG A 420 6.71 19.36 -12.48
C ARG A 420 6.55 19.45 -10.97
N LEU A 421 7.35 18.69 -10.25
CA LEU A 421 7.37 18.67 -8.79
C LEU A 421 8.68 19.29 -8.30
N GLN A 422 8.61 20.07 -7.21
CA GLN A 422 9.79 20.64 -6.56
C GLN A 422 9.84 20.13 -5.12
N PHE A 423 11.01 19.66 -4.70
CA PHE A 423 11.22 19.22 -3.32
C PHE A 423 10.86 20.33 -2.32
N GLY A 424 10.17 19.97 -1.24
CA GLY A 424 9.72 20.90 -0.22
C GLY A 424 8.59 21.85 -0.63
N LYS A 425 8.01 21.70 -1.83
CA LYS A 425 6.85 22.49 -2.28
C LYS A 425 5.67 21.58 -2.59
N THR A 426 4.51 21.91 -2.01
CA THR A 426 3.24 21.28 -2.36
C THR A 426 2.92 21.56 -3.84
N PRO A 427 2.54 20.54 -4.64
CA PRO A 427 2.19 20.76 -6.03
C PRO A 427 1.00 21.73 -6.13
N GLY A 428 1.14 22.79 -6.94
CA GLY A 428 0.06 23.75 -7.16
C GLY A 428 -1.18 23.07 -7.75
N ILE A 429 -2.30 23.17 -7.04
CA ILE A 429 -3.58 22.59 -7.44
C ILE A 429 -4.24 23.55 -8.43
N VAL A 430 -4.24 23.20 -9.72
CA VAL A 430 -5.10 23.90 -10.70
C VAL A 430 -6.48 23.23 -10.63
N GLY A 431 -7.50 23.93 -10.11
CA GLY A 431 -8.91 23.56 -10.29
C GLY A 431 -9.81 23.38 -9.06
N HIS A 432 -9.42 23.79 -7.85
CA HIS A 432 -10.35 23.87 -6.71
C HIS A 432 -10.40 25.30 -6.13
N PRO A 433 -11.60 25.89 -5.92
CA PRO A 433 -11.71 27.14 -5.19
C PRO A 433 -11.59 26.86 -3.68
N ALA A 434 -10.97 27.82 -2.99
CA ALA A 434 -10.63 27.90 -1.57
C ALA A 434 -9.36 27.13 -1.11
N PRO A 435 -8.36 27.84 -0.55
CA PRO A 435 -7.28 27.22 0.21
C PRO A 435 -7.84 26.85 1.59
N VAL A 436 -7.93 25.56 1.90
CA VAL A 436 -7.91 25.15 3.32
C VAL A 436 -6.49 25.40 3.82
N PRO A 437 -6.28 26.11 4.94
CA PRO A 437 -4.94 26.47 5.40
C PRO A 437 -4.09 25.20 5.60
N CYS A 438 -3.09 25.03 4.75
CA CYS A 438 -2.09 23.98 4.84
C CYS A 438 -1.01 24.34 5.89
N ASP A 439 -1.41 25.01 6.99
CA ASP A 439 -0.52 25.49 8.05
C ASP A 439 -0.39 24.51 9.22
N ALA A 440 -1.15 23.41 9.23
CA ALA A 440 -1.04 22.37 10.26
C ALA A 440 0.12 21.38 10.01
N PHE A 441 0.63 21.28 8.77
CA PHE A 441 1.62 20.26 8.41
C PHE A 441 3.05 20.55 8.85
N THR A 442 3.37 21.79 9.25
CA THR A 442 4.68 22.12 9.83
C THR A 442 4.81 21.70 11.30
N ARG A 443 3.71 21.44 12.02
CA ARG A 443 3.76 21.06 13.45
C ARG A 443 3.67 19.56 13.72
N CYS A 444 3.18 18.74 12.79
CA CYS A 444 3.22 17.27 12.94
C CYS A 444 4.61 16.63 12.73
N MET A 445 5.62 17.41 12.33
CA MET A 445 7.01 16.93 12.21
C MET A 445 7.72 16.76 13.57
N GLU A 446 7.12 17.18 14.69
CA GLU A 446 7.70 17.01 16.04
C GLU A 446 7.04 15.88 16.87
N GLY A 447 6.04 15.18 16.32
CA GLY A 447 5.44 14.01 16.97
C GLY A 447 6.13 12.72 16.53
N ASN A 448 6.84 12.07 17.45
CA ASN A 448 7.51 10.77 17.29
C ASN A 448 6.94 9.87 16.18
N LEU A 449 7.66 9.79 15.05
CA LEU A 449 7.39 8.86 13.97
C LEU A 449 7.62 7.43 14.49
N VAL A 450 6.54 6.76 14.93
CA VAL A 450 6.62 5.35 15.33
C VAL A 450 6.71 4.49 14.06
N PHE A 451 7.93 4.16 13.65
CA PHE A 451 8.17 3.13 12.66
C PHE A 451 7.75 1.76 13.24
N LEU A 452 6.57 1.26 12.88
CA LEU A 452 6.24 -0.15 13.10
C LEU A 452 6.96 -1.00 12.04
N LEU A 453 8.21 -1.35 12.33
CA LEU A 453 9.02 -2.28 11.56
C LEU A 453 8.56 -3.71 11.82
N THR A 454 7.72 -4.27 10.96
CA THR A 454 7.54 -5.73 10.91
C THR A 454 8.66 -6.34 10.07
N ARG A 455 9.67 -6.91 10.74
CA ARG A 455 10.77 -7.62 10.08
C ARG A 455 10.28 -8.99 9.62
N GLN A 456 9.71 -9.08 8.42
CA GLN A 456 9.56 -10.35 7.70
C GLN A 456 10.27 -10.24 6.34
N GLY A 457 11.50 -10.77 6.28
CA GLY A 457 12.23 -11.06 5.04
C GLY A 457 12.68 -9.86 4.21
N SER A 458 13.93 -9.42 4.38
CA SER A 458 14.78 -8.64 3.43
C SER A 458 14.18 -7.44 2.64
N SER A 459 12.97 -6.98 2.94
CA SER A 459 12.31 -5.85 2.30
C SER A 459 11.82 -4.89 3.37
N LEU A 460 12.35 -3.65 3.38
CA LEU A 460 11.77 -2.54 4.12
C LEU A 460 10.49 -2.10 3.38
N SER A 461 9.34 -2.58 3.83
CA SER A 461 8.06 -1.95 3.48
C SER A 461 7.86 -0.72 4.36
N CYS A 462 8.26 0.45 3.87
CA CYS A 462 7.87 1.73 4.47
C CYS A 462 6.37 1.96 4.25
N TRP A 463 5.59 1.84 5.31
CA TRP A 463 4.27 2.44 5.43
C TRP A 463 4.45 3.90 5.81
N ALA A 464 4.68 4.75 4.81
CA ALA A 464 4.71 6.19 5.02
C ALA A 464 3.62 6.82 4.15
N ASP A 465 2.53 7.28 4.78
CA ASP A 465 1.67 8.35 4.26
C ASP A 465 2.42 9.70 4.34
N GLY A 466 3.64 9.75 3.81
CA GLY A 466 4.25 10.99 3.36
C GLY A 466 3.86 11.22 1.90
N PRO A 467 3.96 12.46 1.37
CA PRO A 467 3.74 12.68 -0.05
C PRO A 467 4.61 11.68 -0.82
N LEU A 468 4.00 10.85 -1.68
CA LEU A 468 4.66 9.81 -2.48
C LEU A 468 5.97 10.30 -3.11
N CYS A 469 6.04 11.61 -3.39
CA CYS A 469 7.24 12.34 -3.80
C CYS A 469 8.47 12.11 -2.91
N VAL A 470 8.34 12.14 -1.58
CA VAL A 470 9.43 11.98 -0.61
C VAL A 470 9.87 10.52 -0.53
N LEU A 471 8.95 9.55 -0.59
CA LEU A 471 9.29 8.13 -0.61
C LEU A 471 9.90 7.70 -1.96
N LEU A 472 9.39 8.24 -3.08
CA LEU A 472 9.96 8.07 -4.41
C LEU A 472 11.35 8.73 -4.52
N LEU A 473 11.53 9.92 -3.95
CA LEU A 473 12.83 10.62 -3.92
C LEU A 473 13.82 9.91 -3.01
N LEU A 474 13.44 9.50 -1.80
CA LEU A 474 14.32 8.74 -0.88
C LEU A 474 14.69 7.39 -1.49
N LYS A 475 13.74 6.63 -2.04
CA LYS A 475 14.04 5.35 -2.71
C LYS A 475 14.90 5.56 -3.97
N ALA A 476 14.62 6.58 -4.78
CA ALA A 476 15.45 6.92 -5.94
C ALA A 476 16.86 7.37 -5.52
N PHE A 477 17.00 8.17 -4.46
CA PHE A 477 18.29 8.62 -3.93
C PHE A 477 19.10 7.47 -3.32
N THR A 478 18.51 6.61 -2.49
CA THR A 478 19.22 5.46 -1.91
C THR A 478 19.74 4.53 -2.99
N VAL A 479 18.93 4.29 -4.04
CA VAL A 479 19.30 3.38 -5.12
C VAL A 479 20.26 4.02 -6.14
N LEU A 480 20.24 5.35 -6.34
CA LEU A 480 21.26 6.05 -7.13
C LEU A 480 22.58 6.24 -6.37
N ALA A 481 22.54 6.48 -5.06
CA ALA A 481 23.73 6.68 -4.23
C ALA A 481 24.61 5.43 -4.18
N GLU A 482 24.00 4.23 -4.12
CA GLU A 482 24.72 2.95 -4.20
C GLU A 482 25.47 2.77 -5.53
N ARG A 483 25.02 3.40 -6.64
CA ARG A 483 25.67 3.27 -7.96
C ARG A 483 26.62 4.40 -8.31
N LEU A 484 26.40 5.62 -7.81
CA LEU A 484 27.35 6.72 -7.98
C LEU A 484 28.70 6.44 -7.30
N ALA A 485 28.72 5.56 -6.29
CA ALA A 485 29.96 5.06 -5.69
C ALA A 485 30.75 4.07 -6.59
N CYS A 486 30.15 3.49 -7.64
CA CYS A 486 30.74 2.40 -8.41
C CYS A 486 31.18 2.75 -9.85
N PHE A 487 30.99 3.99 -10.33
CA PHE A 487 31.33 4.34 -11.73
C PHE A 487 32.58 5.21 -11.84
N ASN A 488 33.74 4.55 -11.86
CA ASN A 488 34.97 5.08 -12.46
C ASN A 488 35.58 4.01 -13.39
N THR A 489 34.84 3.62 -14.45
CA THR A 489 35.38 3.04 -15.70
C THR A 489 34.25 2.86 -16.71
N VAL A 490 34.49 3.27 -17.95
CA VAL A 490 33.57 3.16 -19.10
C VAL A 490 33.34 1.68 -19.47
N PRO A 491 32.09 1.19 -19.66
CA PRO A 491 31.88 -0.17 -20.16
C PRO A 491 31.36 -0.21 -21.60
N LYS A 492 31.91 -1.13 -22.40
CA LYS A 492 31.23 -1.74 -23.55
C LYS A 492 29.99 -2.50 -23.02
N VAL A 493 28.83 -2.32 -23.66
CA VAL A 493 27.58 -3.01 -23.27
C VAL A 493 27.63 -4.46 -23.77
N LEU A 494 27.65 -5.42 -22.84
CA LEU A 494 27.57 -6.87 -23.09
C LEU A 494 26.38 -7.43 -22.28
N PHE A 495 25.42 -8.08 -22.95
CA PHE A 495 24.29 -8.73 -22.31
C PHE A 495 24.65 -10.17 -21.92
N GLN A 496 24.33 -10.56 -20.69
CA GLN A 496 24.79 -11.79 -20.04
C GLN A 496 23.63 -12.53 -19.37
N GLU A 497 23.61 -13.85 -19.48
CA GLU A 497 22.74 -14.75 -18.72
C GLU A 497 23.55 -15.97 -18.25
N ALA A 498 23.31 -16.39 -17.01
CA ALA A 498 23.89 -17.58 -16.41
C ALA A 498 22.83 -18.70 -16.43
N THR A 499 23.03 -19.73 -17.25
CA THR A 499 22.16 -20.91 -17.23
C THR A 499 22.60 -21.87 -16.12
N GLY A 500 21.87 -21.85 -15.01
CA GLY A 500 21.98 -22.79 -13.90
C GLY A 500 20.89 -22.48 -12.89
N SER A 501 20.05 -23.46 -12.57
CA SER A 501 19.02 -23.34 -11.53
C SER A 501 19.65 -22.93 -10.20
N GLY A 502 19.41 -21.70 -9.76
CA GLY A 502 19.77 -21.23 -8.43
C GLY A 502 20.48 -19.87 -8.42
N GLY A 503 19.82 -18.88 -7.84
CA GLY A 503 20.45 -17.70 -7.23
C GLY A 503 20.85 -16.58 -8.18
N ILE A 504 20.18 -15.43 -8.04
CA ILE A 504 20.69 -14.15 -8.52
C ILE A 504 21.89 -13.78 -7.65
N GLN A 505 23.10 -13.79 -8.19
CA GLN A 505 24.27 -13.17 -7.57
C GLN A 505 24.59 -11.86 -8.32
N ARG A 506 24.63 -10.75 -7.58
CA ARG A 506 24.96 -9.40 -8.07
C ARG A 506 26.44 -9.33 -8.49
N VAL A 507 26.72 -8.60 -9.56
CA VAL A 507 27.96 -7.82 -9.75
C VAL A 507 27.59 -6.35 -9.82
#